data_AF-A0A7S4LDK4-F1
#
_entry.id   AF-A0A7S4LDK4-F1
#
_cell.length_a   1.000
_cell.length_b   1.000
_cell.length_c   1.000
_cell.angle_alpha   90.00
_cell.angle_beta   90.00
_cell.angle_gamma   90.00
#
_symmetry.space_group_name_H-M   'P 1'
#
loop_
_entity.id
_entity.type
_entity.pdbx_description
1 polymer ?
#
loop_
_entity_poly.entity_id
_entity_poly.type
_entity_poly.pdbx_seq_one_letter_code
_entity_poly.pdbx_strand_id
1 'polypeptide(L)'
;AMLQACGLQYPQLVDVCVLCGCDYAPSIRGVGPKKAYALIQKHGTLGASLASDKLCGNEAAPFLQAQHLFTAPNVQPAAEVQLNFEQPREQELIWFLTMERHFSKVAVLEGVEVLKALSRGHCSGLKLLPPPPGASPRKRQPGTPNRPRSPTRSPQKTITLAFPCTPQQPMTASLRDLCSPSPSAPPAALGGLYPGA
;
A
#
# COMPACT_ATOMS: atom_id res chain seq x y z
N ALA A 1 13.03 -2.88 19.37
CA ALA A 1 12.22 -2.02 20.26
C ALA A 1 10.77 -2.53 20.42
N MET A 2 9.93 -2.51 19.38
CA MET A 2 8.50 -2.90 19.53
C MET A 2 8.28 -4.37 19.95
N LEU A 3 8.96 -5.32 19.31
CA LEU A 3 8.87 -6.75 19.67
C LEU A 3 9.23 -7.01 21.13
N GLN A 4 10.26 -6.31 21.63
CA GLN A 4 10.71 -6.39 23.02
C GLN A 4 9.70 -5.76 23.99
N ALA A 5 9.12 -4.60 23.62
CA ALA A 5 8.13 -3.92 24.45
C ALA A 5 6.83 -4.75 24.61
N CYS A 6 6.44 -5.48 23.58
CA CYS A 6 5.27 -6.35 23.60
C CYS A 6 5.57 -7.79 24.08
N GLY A 7 6.84 -8.15 24.29
CA GLY A 7 7.25 -9.50 24.67
C GLY A 7 6.88 -10.59 23.66
N LEU A 8 6.83 -10.26 22.36
CA LEU A 8 6.42 -11.18 21.29
C LEU A 8 7.58 -11.49 20.34
N GLN A 9 7.56 -12.70 19.78
CA GLN A 9 8.41 -13.05 18.64
C GLN A 9 7.82 -12.52 17.34
N TYR A 10 8.65 -12.36 16.31
CA TYR A 10 8.21 -11.91 14.98
C TYR A 10 7.01 -12.69 14.41
N PRO A 11 6.99 -14.05 14.37
CA PRO A 11 5.82 -14.79 13.87
C PRO A 11 4.55 -14.53 14.68
N GLN A 12 4.67 -14.40 16.00
CA GLN A 12 3.54 -14.09 16.87
C GLN A 12 3.00 -12.68 16.64
N LEU A 13 3.89 -11.72 16.35
CA LEU A 13 3.47 -10.37 15.97
C LEU A 13 2.69 -10.38 14.67
N VAL A 14 3.14 -11.12 13.65
CA VAL A 14 2.42 -11.27 12.38
C VAL A 14 1.01 -11.81 12.65
N ASP A 15 0.88 -12.82 13.51
CA ASP A 15 -0.42 -13.40 13.88
C ASP A 15 -1.34 -12.37 14.54
N VAL A 16 -0.81 -11.53 15.43
CA VAL A 16 -1.57 -10.41 16.02
C VAL A 16 -2.05 -9.46 14.93
N CYS A 17 -1.20 -9.07 13.99
CA CYS A 17 -1.56 -8.15 12.90
C CYS A 17 -2.64 -8.74 11.98
N VAL A 18 -2.56 -10.03 11.66
CA VAL A 18 -3.55 -10.73 10.85
C VAL A 18 -4.90 -10.79 11.57
N LEU A 19 -4.91 -11.07 12.88
CA LEU A 19 -6.14 -11.10 13.69
C LEU A 19 -6.77 -9.71 13.92
N CYS A 20 -5.96 -8.65 13.99
CA CYS A 20 -6.46 -7.27 14.10
C CYS A 20 -7.20 -6.81 12.84
N GLY A 21 -6.91 -7.43 11.70
CA GLY A 21 -7.35 -7.00 10.37
C GLY A 21 -6.15 -6.52 9.55
N CYS A 22 -5.85 -7.25 8.49
CA CYS A 22 -4.84 -6.91 7.49
C CYS A 22 -5.49 -6.87 6.10
N ASP A 23 -4.82 -6.28 5.11
CA ASP A 23 -5.38 -6.13 3.77
C ASP A 23 -5.53 -7.48 3.02
N TYR A 24 -4.86 -8.54 3.49
CA TYR A 24 -4.81 -9.84 2.82
C TYR A 24 -5.86 -10.84 3.34
N ALA A 25 -6.57 -10.53 4.43
CA ALA A 25 -7.57 -11.42 5.03
C ALA A 25 -8.78 -10.62 5.52
N PRO A 26 -9.98 -11.21 5.51
CA PRO A 26 -11.16 -10.54 6.07
C PRO A 26 -10.98 -10.27 7.56
N SER A 27 -11.44 -9.10 8.04
CA SER A 27 -11.38 -8.76 9.46
C SER A 27 -12.42 -9.54 10.28
N ILE A 28 -11.99 -10.05 11.43
CA ILE A 28 -12.84 -10.78 12.36
C ILE A 28 -13.66 -9.78 13.19
N ARG A 29 -14.98 -9.88 13.13
CA ARG A 29 -15.87 -8.99 13.91
C ARG A 29 -15.65 -9.16 15.40
N GLY A 30 -15.43 -8.04 16.09
CA GLY A 30 -15.31 -8.03 17.56
C GLY A 30 -13.92 -8.41 18.08
N VAL A 31 -12.94 -8.66 17.19
CA VAL A 31 -11.52 -8.76 17.52
C VAL A 31 -10.85 -7.44 17.12
N GLY A 32 -10.11 -6.87 18.06
CA GLY A 32 -9.28 -5.69 17.83
C GLY A 32 -7.95 -5.86 18.54
N PRO A 33 -7.09 -4.82 18.56
CA PRO A 33 -5.70 -4.94 19.01
C PRO A 33 -5.52 -5.55 20.40
N LYS A 34 -6.35 -5.14 21.36
CA LYS A 34 -6.29 -5.65 22.74
C LYS A 34 -6.66 -7.13 22.83
N LYS A 35 -7.69 -7.55 22.10
CA LYS A 35 -8.18 -8.94 22.10
C LYS A 35 -7.24 -9.85 21.30
N ALA A 36 -6.77 -9.40 20.14
CA ALA A 36 -5.81 -10.14 19.32
C ALA A 36 -4.52 -10.42 20.10
N TYR A 37 -3.99 -9.42 20.81
CA TYR A 37 -2.82 -9.62 21.67
C TYR A 37 -3.09 -10.63 22.80
N ALA A 38 -4.24 -10.54 23.47
CA ALA A 38 -4.61 -11.47 24.53
C ALA A 38 -4.81 -12.91 24.03
N LEU A 39 -5.30 -13.09 22.80
CA LEU A 39 -5.47 -14.41 22.18
C LEU A 39 -4.12 -15.04 21.85
N ILE A 40 -3.20 -14.27 21.27
CA ILE A 40 -1.86 -14.77 20.93
C ILE A 40 -1.04 -15.06 22.18
N GLN A 41 -1.16 -14.27 23.25
CA GLN A 41 -0.54 -14.63 24.53
C GLN A 41 -1.06 -15.95 25.11
N LYS A 42 -2.34 -16.27 24.91
CA LYS A 42 -2.95 -17.50 25.44
C LYS A 42 -2.66 -18.73 24.60
N HIS A 43 -2.75 -18.61 23.27
CA HIS A 43 -2.73 -19.75 22.34
C HIS A 43 -1.41 -19.90 21.58
N GLY A 44 -0.58 -18.85 21.56
CA GLY A 44 0.77 -18.86 20.97
C GLY A 44 0.84 -18.94 19.44
N THR A 45 -0.17 -19.49 18.76
CA THR A 45 -0.22 -19.67 17.30
C THR A 45 -1.55 -19.19 16.72
N LEU A 46 -1.52 -18.72 15.47
CA LEU A 46 -2.71 -18.30 14.71
C LEU A 46 -3.76 -19.42 14.62
N GLY A 47 -3.35 -20.63 14.25
CA GLY A 47 -4.28 -21.76 14.08
C GLY A 47 -5.02 -22.13 15.38
N ALA A 48 -4.32 -22.15 16.51
CA ALA A 48 -4.94 -22.41 17.81
C ALA A 48 -5.90 -21.28 18.24
N SER A 49 -5.58 -20.03 17.91
CA SER A 49 -6.40 -18.86 18.22
C SER A 49 -7.70 -18.82 17.41
N LEU A 50 -7.68 -19.29 16.16
CA LEU A 50 -8.86 -19.40 15.32
C LEU A 50 -9.79 -20.54 15.77
N ALA A 51 -9.19 -21.66 16.21
CA ALA A 51 -9.94 -22.84 16.66
C ALA A 51 -10.62 -22.65 18.04
N SER A 52 -9.97 -21.96 18.97
CA SER A 52 -10.47 -21.83 20.35
C SER A 52 -11.74 -20.98 20.45
N ASP A 53 -11.82 -19.94 19.64
CA ASP A 53 -12.77 -18.85 19.87
C ASP A 53 -13.93 -18.86 18.83
N LYS A 54 -13.98 -19.88 17.95
CA LYS A 54 -14.94 -20.06 16.84
C LYS A 54 -15.19 -18.77 16.04
N LEU A 55 -14.18 -17.89 16.02
CA LEU A 55 -14.23 -16.53 15.48
C LEU A 55 -14.33 -16.54 13.96
N CYS A 56 -13.68 -17.52 13.35
CA CYS A 56 -13.76 -17.85 11.94
C CYS A 56 -14.36 -19.24 11.90
N GLY A 57 -15.49 -19.41 11.20
CA GLY A 57 -16.08 -20.74 11.01
C GLY A 57 -15.17 -21.62 10.15
N ASN A 58 -15.62 -21.99 8.96
CA ASN A 58 -14.83 -22.82 8.04
C ASN A 58 -13.81 -22.03 7.19
N GLU A 59 -13.60 -20.75 7.47
CA GLU A 59 -12.79 -19.83 6.67
C GLU A 59 -11.42 -19.51 7.29
N ALA A 60 -10.67 -20.53 7.73
CA ALA A 60 -9.32 -20.33 8.27
C ALA A 60 -8.25 -20.13 7.17
N ALA A 61 -8.52 -20.61 5.94
CA ALA A 61 -7.62 -20.53 4.80
C ALA A 61 -7.05 -19.12 4.50
N PRO A 62 -7.85 -18.04 4.43
CA PRO A 62 -7.32 -16.71 4.10
C PRO A 62 -6.35 -16.17 5.16
N PHE A 63 -6.54 -16.50 6.44
CA PHE A 63 -5.66 -16.04 7.52
C PHE A 63 -4.28 -16.72 7.45
N LEU A 64 -4.23 -18.02 7.14
CA LEU A 64 -2.98 -18.75 6.95
C LEU A 64 -2.23 -18.27 5.70
N GLN A 65 -2.96 -17.98 4.62
CA GLN A 65 -2.36 -17.42 3.42
C GLN A 65 -1.76 -16.02 3.68
N ALA A 66 -2.47 -15.17 4.43
CA ALA A 66 -1.95 -13.87 4.84
C ALA A 66 -0.68 -13.99 5.68
N GLN A 67 -0.64 -14.91 6.66
CA GLN A 67 0.54 -15.18 7.47
C GLN A 67 1.76 -15.58 6.61
N HIS A 68 1.54 -16.42 5.59
CA HIS A 68 2.59 -16.83 4.66
C HIS A 68 3.14 -15.64 3.86
N LEU A 69 2.28 -14.74 3.37
CA LEU A 69 2.70 -13.54 2.63
C LEU A 69 3.62 -12.63 3.45
N PHE A 70 3.42 -12.53 4.76
CA PHE A 70 4.29 -11.75 5.65
C PHE A 70 5.62 -12.45 5.98
N THR A 71 5.66 -13.79 5.91
CA THR A 71 6.85 -14.57 6.24
C THR A 71 7.78 -14.72 5.04
N ALA A 72 7.20 -14.96 3.87
CA ALA A 72 7.91 -15.12 2.60
C ALA A 72 7.33 -14.17 1.54
N PRO A 73 7.53 -12.85 1.68
CA PRO A 73 7.11 -11.90 0.66
C PRO A 73 7.99 -12.05 -0.59
N ASN A 74 7.38 -11.83 -1.76
CA ASN A 74 8.12 -11.78 -3.01
C ASN A 74 8.86 -10.43 -3.11
N VAL A 75 10.12 -10.40 -2.67
CA VAL A 75 10.97 -9.20 -2.66
C VAL A 75 12.26 -9.45 -3.41
N GLN A 76 12.72 -8.44 -4.15
CA GLN A 76 14.06 -8.47 -4.75
C GLN A 76 15.12 -8.37 -3.64
N PRO A 77 16.17 -9.21 -3.67
CA PRO A 77 17.20 -9.19 -2.65
C PRO A 77 18.01 -7.88 -2.74
N ALA A 78 18.29 -7.29 -1.58
CA ALA A 78 18.98 -5.99 -1.51
C ALA A 78 20.38 -5.99 -2.16
N ALA A 79 21.03 -7.15 -2.24
CA ALA A 79 22.36 -7.29 -2.85
C ALA A 79 22.37 -7.06 -4.37
N GLU A 80 21.24 -7.26 -5.04
CA GLU A 80 21.11 -7.09 -6.50
C GLU A 80 20.80 -5.63 -6.88
N VAL A 81 20.38 -4.80 -5.93
CA VAL A 81 19.91 -3.43 -6.21
C VAL A 81 21.03 -2.43 -5.98
N GLN A 82 21.57 -1.86 -7.06
CA GLN A 82 22.51 -0.74 -6.99
C GLN A 82 21.76 0.59 -7.09
N LEU A 83 21.80 1.39 -6.02
CA LEU A 83 21.15 2.70 -5.95
C LEU A 83 22.15 3.81 -6.30
N ASN A 84 22.02 4.40 -7.49
CA ASN A 84 22.83 5.51 -7.96
C ASN A 84 22.00 6.81 -7.95
N PHE A 85 22.39 7.77 -7.12
CA PHE A 85 21.76 9.09 -7.05
C PHE A 85 22.56 10.10 -7.88
N GLU A 86 22.14 10.34 -9.12
CA GLU A 86 22.76 11.28 -10.05
C GLU A 86 22.08 12.65 -10.03
N GLN A 87 22.76 13.66 -10.60
CA GLN A 87 22.17 14.99 -10.74
C GLN A 87 20.98 14.97 -11.72
N PRO A 88 19.92 15.75 -11.43
CA PRO A 88 18.74 15.77 -12.29
C PRO A 88 19.05 16.38 -13.66
N ARG A 89 18.51 15.77 -14.71
CA ARG A 89 18.61 16.30 -16.09
C ARG A 89 17.61 17.43 -16.29
N GLU A 90 18.09 18.65 -16.13
CA GLU A 90 17.26 19.87 -16.05
C GLU A 90 16.36 20.07 -17.28
N GLN A 91 16.94 19.97 -18.47
CA GLN A 91 16.27 20.31 -19.72
C GLN A 91 15.15 19.31 -20.03
N GLU A 92 15.43 18.02 -19.90
CA GLU A 92 14.47 16.92 -20.07
C GLU A 92 13.34 17.03 -19.04
N LEU A 93 13.70 17.34 -17.78
CA LEU A 93 12.74 17.46 -16.69
C LEU A 93 11.80 18.66 -16.87
N ILE A 94 12.34 19.83 -17.24
CA ILE A 94 11.54 21.03 -17.51
C ILE A 94 10.63 20.79 -18.71
N TRP A 95 11.13 20.16 -19.77
CA TRP A 95 10.35 19.84 -20.96
C TRP A 95 9.21 18.87 -20.63
N PHE A 96 9.47 17.75 -19.95
CA PHE A 96 8.45 16.76 -19.57
C PHE A 96 7.36 17.38 -18.68
N LEU A 97 7.76 18.13 -17.64
CA LEU A 97 6.80 18.70 -16.70
C LEU A 97 5.99 19.86 -17.30
N THR A 98 6.59 20.68 -18.17
CA THR A 98 5.89 21.84 -18.75
C THR A 98 5.08 21.45 -19.98
N MET A 99 5.64 20.65 -20.88
CA MET A 99 4.99 20.31 -22.16
C MET A 99 4.02 19.15 -22.04
N GLU A 100 4.41 18.03 -21.41
CA GLU A 100 3.53 16.86 -21.32
C GLU A 100 2.57 16.91 -20.12
N ARG A 101 3.03 17.50 -19.00
CA ARG A 101 2.26 17.54 -17.75
C ARG A 101 1.64 18.91 -17.45
N HIS A 102 1.88 19.91 -18.30
CA HIS A 102 1.29 21.25 -18.24
C HIS A 102 1.47 21.99 -16.90
N PHE A 103 2.59 21.75 -16.20
CA PHE A 103 2.94 22.54 -15.03
C PHE A 103 3.44 23.94 -15.41
N SER A 104 3.31 24.90 -14.49
CA SER A 104 3.85 26.24 -14.69
C SER A 104 5.38 26.21 -14.73
N LYS A 105 5.96 26.71 -15.84
CA LYS A 105 7.41 26.75 -16.03
C LYS A 105 8.17 27.42 -14.89
N VAL A 106 7.62 28.49 -14.31
CA VAL A 106 8.23 29.24 -13.19
C VAL A 106 8.42 28.35 -11.96
N ALA A 107 7.37 27.67 -11.51
CA ALA A 107 7.45 26.79 -10.34
C ALA A 107 8.38 25.58 -10.56
N VAL A 108 8.42 25.05 -11.79
CA VAL A 108 9.32 23.94 -12.14
C VAL A 108 10.77 24.39 -12.08
N LEU A 109 11.10 25.57 -12.60
CA LEU A 109 12.46 26.11 -12.52
C LEU A 109 12.91 26.31 -11.06
N GLU A 110 12.05 26.91 -10.22
CA GLU A 110 12.34 27.07 -8.79
C GLU A 110 12.57 25.72 -8.09
N GLY A 111 11.74 24.72 -8.38
CA GLY A 111 11.90 23.37 -7.84
C GLY A 111 13.20 22.69 -8.29
N VAL A 112 13.59 22.88 -9.55
CA VAL A 112 14.84 22.32 -10.09
C VAL A 112 16.06 22.95 -9.42
N GLU A 113 16.06 24.25 -9.16
CA GLU A 113 17.13 24.92 -8.42
C GLU A 113 17.26 24.39 -6.98
N VAL A 114 16.14 24.14 -6.31
CA VAL A 114 16.13 23.49 -4.98
C VAL A 114 16.71 22.08 -5.05
N LEU A 115 16.33 21.28 -6.05
CA LEU A 115 16.83 19.91 -6.22
C LEU A 115 18.35 19.87 -6.45
N LYS A 116 18.91 20.81 -7.23
CA LYS A 116 20.36 20.95 -7.41
C LYS A 116 21.09 21.34 -6.13
N ALA A 117 20.50 22.22 -5.33
CA ALA A 117 21.08 22.62 -4.07
C ALA A 117 21.13 21.44 -3.08
N LEU A 118 20.09 20.61 -3.06
CA LEU A 118 19.99 19.43 -2.20
C LEU A 118 20.87 18.27 -2.67
N SER A 119 21.08 18.09 -3.97
CA SER A 119 21.87 16.97 -4.51
C SER A 119 23.38 17.10 -4.30
N ARG A 120 23.88 18.31 -4.04
CA ARG A 120 25.32 18.60 -3.85
C ARG A 120 25.82 18.39 -2.42
N GLY A 121 24.93 18.40 -1.43
CA GLY A 121 25.27 18.17 -0.03
C GLY A 121 24.79 16.80 0.40
N HIS A 122 25.68 15.98 0.96
CA HIS A 122 25.27 14.77 1.68
C HIS A 122 24.36 15.22 2.84
N CYS A 123 23.04 15.13 2.63
CA CYS A 123 22.05 15.78 3.47
C CYS A 123 21.80 14.94 4.72
N SER A 124 22.66 15.13 5.72
CA SER A 124 22.51 14.59 7.08
C SER A 124 21.41 15.31 7.90
N GLY A 125 20.29 15.65 7.27
CA GLY A 125 19.17 16.31 7.93
C GLY A 125 18.30 17.11 6.97
N LEU A 126 17.10 16.60 6.68
CA LEU A 126 15.99 17.33 6.08
C LEU A 126 15.63 18.54 6.95
N LYS A 127 16.29 19.67 6.75
CA LYS A 127 15.72 20.98 7.08
C LYS A 127 14.66 21.27 6.03
N LEU A 128 13.39 21.28 6.45
CA LEU A 128 12.30 21.82 5.64
C LEU A 128 12.77 23.15 5.06
N LEU A 129 12.84 23.24 3.72
CA LEU A 129 13.04 24.53 3.08
C LEU A 129 11.88 25.43 3.51
N PRO A 130 12.14 26.69 3.89
CA PRO A 130 11.07 27.63 4.16
C PRO A 130 10.19 27.75 2.91
N PRO A 131 8.87 27.92 3.09
CA PRO A 131 7.97 28.10 1.96
C PRO A 131 8.36 29.38 1.19
N PRO A 132 8.06 29.44 -0.12
CA PRO A 132 8.42 30.58 -0.96
C PRO A 132 7.87 31.90 -0.39
N PRO A 133 8.60 33.02 -0.57
CA PRO A 133 8.18 34.33 -0.09
C PRO A 133 6.84 34.71 -0.73
N GLY A 134 5.76 34.65 0.05
CA GLY A 134 4.38 34.86 -0.41
C GLY A 134 3.36 33.90 0.21
N ALA A 135 3.81 32.74 0.73
CA ALA A 135 2.97 31.83 1.49
C ALA A 135 2.77 32.35 2.92
N SER A 136 1.89 33.33 3.11
CA SER A 136 1.48 33.75 4.45
C SER A 136 0.73 32.60 5.14
N PRO A 137 1.07 32.21 6.38
CA PRO A 137 0.19 31.37 7.17
C PRO A 137 -1.14 32.10 7.31
N ARG A 138 -2.25 31.46 6.90
CA ARG A 138 -3.59 31.98 7.19
C ARG A 138 -3.75 32.04 8.72
N LYS A 139 -3.42 33.18 9.32
CA LYS A 139 -3.64 33.47 10.73
C LYS A 139 -5.15 33.48 10.94
N ARG A 140 -5.69 32.43 11.57
CA ARG A 140 -7.03 32.49 12.15
C ARG A 140 -7.01 33.61 13.18
N GLN A 141 -7.77 34.67 12.95
CA GLN A 141 -7.91 35.76 13.91
C GLN A 141 -8.65 35.22 15.15
N PRO A 142 -8.13 35.42 16.37
CA PRO A 142 -8.85 35.11 17.59
C PRO A 142 -9.77 36.28 17.96
N GLY A 143 -11.06 36.00 18.15
CA GLY A 143 -11.99 36.90 18.84
C GLY A 143 -13.07 37.55 17.99
N THR A 144 -14.08 36.77 17.58
CA THR A 144 -15.46 37.27 17.49
C THR A 144 -16.38 36.27 18.19
N PRO A 145 -17.34 36.71 19.03
CA PRO A 145 -18.24 35.79 19.72
C PRO A 145 -19.13 35.07 18.71
N ASN A 146 -19.31 33.77 18.94
CA ASN A 146 -20.15 32.89 18.11
C ASN A 146 -21.55 33.46 17.93
N ARG A 147 -21.88 33.89 16.71
CA ARG A 147 -23.28 34.03 16.28
C ARG A 147 -23.79 32.64 15.89
N PRO A 148 -24.97 32.20 16.34
CA PRO A 148 -25.49 30.88 16.01
C PRO A 148 -25.68 30.72 14.49
N ARG A 149 -25.33 29.54 13.97
CA ARG A 149 -25.58 29.15 12.57
C ARG A 149 -27.09 29.15 12.31
N SER A 150 -27.56 30.05 11.46
CA SER A 150 -28.85 29.89 10.79
C SER A 150 -28.70 28.91 9.61
N PRO A 151 -29.67 28.03 9.35
CA PRO A 151 -29.64 27.13 8.21
C PRO A 151 -30.21 27.86 6.99
N THR A 152 -29.36 28.20 6.03
CA THR A 152 -29.83 28.65 4.71
C THR A 152 -29.07 27.90 3.62
N ARG A 153 -29.69 26.82 3.16
CA ARG A 153 -29.35 26.05 1.98
C ARG A 153 -29.82 26.85 0.75
N SER A 154 -28.93 27.58 0.10
CA SER A 154 -29.20 28.11 -1.25
C SER A 154 -28.97 27.01 -2.29
N PRO A 155 -29.80 26.90 -3.34
CA PRO A 155 -29.72 25.82 -4.32
C PRO A 155 -28.51 26.02 -5.24
N GLN A 156 -27.64 25.02 -5.33
CA GLN A 156 -26.64 24.96 -6.38
C GLN A 156 -27.32 24.48 -7.67
N LYS A 157 -27.13 25.25 -8.74
CA LYS A 157 -27.55 24.88 -10.10
C LYS A 157 -26.68 23.71 -10.56
N THR A 158 -27.27 22.51 -10.61
CA THR A 158 -26.69 21.35 -11.27
C THR A 158 -26.71 21.60 -12.78
N ILE A 159 -25.54 21.77 -13.39
CA ILE A 159 -25.37 21.64 -14.83
C ILE A 159 -25.27 20.14 -15.11
N THR A 160 -26.38 19.56 -15.56
CA THR A 160 -26.46 18.19 -16.05
C THR A 160 -25.91 18.17 -17.47
N LEU A 161 -24.70 17.65 -17.66
CA LEU A 161 -24.25 17.20 -18.97
C LEU A 161 -24.81 15.80 -19.19
N ALA A 162 -25.83 15.70 -20.04
CA ALA A 162 -26.45 14.45 -20.43
C ALA A 162 -25.52 13.67 -21.36
N PHE A 163 -24.97 12.55 -20.87
CA PHE A 163 -24.46 11.48 -21.73
C PHE A 163 -25.62 10.49 -21.99
N PRO A 164 -25.98 10.20 -23.25
CA PRO A 164 -27.01 9.21 -23.55
C PRO A 164 -26.52 7.81 -23.16
N CYS A 165 -27.20 7.21 -22.21
CA CYS A 165 -27.01 5.84 -21.75
C CYS A 165 -27.67 4.88 -22.76
N THR A 166 -26.87 4.21 -23.60
CA THR A 166 -27.34 3.12 -24.46
C THR A 166 -27.52 1.84 -23.62
N PRO A 167 -28.67 1.15 -23.71
CA PRO A 167 -28.87 -0.11 -23.01
C PRO A 167 -28.35 -1.29 -23.84
N GLN A 168 -27.47 -2.12 -23.27
CA GLN A 168 -27.18 -3.45 -23.80
C GLN A 168 -27.29 -4.51 -22.72
N GLN A 169 -27.84 -5.64 -23.15
CA GLN A 169 -28.60 -6.65 -22.41
C GLN A 169 -27.75 -7.65 -21.60
N PRO A 170 -28.38 -8.41 -20.68
CA PRO A 170 -27.71 -9.43 -19.87
C PRO A 170 -27.44 -10.69 -20.70
N MET A 171 -26.19 -11.13 -20.74
CA MET A 171 -25.80 -12.47 -21.20
C MET A 171 -25.42 -13.30 -19.98
N THR A 172 -26.31 -14.21 -19.62
CA THR A 172 -26.01 -15.34 -18.74
C THR A 172 -25.07 -16.30 -19.46
N ALA A 173 -23.87 -16.54 -18.91
CA ALA A 173 -23.00 -17.63 -19.33
C ALA A 173 -22.45 -18.38 -18.11
N SER A 174 -22.50 -19.70 -18.23
CA SER A 174 -22.42 -20.73 -17.20
C SER A 174 -20.99 -20.96 -16.66
N LEU A 175 -20.94 -21.46 -15.43
CA LEU A 175 -19.76 -21.73 -14.59
C LEU A 175 -19.09 -23.07 -14.94
N ARG A 176 -18.80 -23.33 -16.24
CA ARG A 176 -18.21 -24.61 -16.68
C ARG A 176 -17.01 -24.58 -17.64
N ASP A 177 -16.50 -23.42 -18.06
CA ASP A 177 -15.48 -23.37 -19.13
C ASP A 177 -14.10 -22.78 -18.76
N LEU A 178 -13.62 -22.91 -17.53
CA LEU A 178 -12.23 -22.51 -17.17
C LEU A 178 -11.37 -23.65 -16.59
N CYS A 179 -11.72 -24.90 -16.87
CA CYS A 179 -10.86 -26.03 -16.56
C CYS A 179 -10.52 -26.79 -17.83
N SER A 180 -9.37 -26.47 -18.44
CA SER A 180 -8.66 -27.38 -19.33
C SER A 180 -7.14 -27.13 -19.24
N PRO A 181 -6.34 -28.20 -19.11
CA PRO A 181 -4.91 -28.14 -18.76
C PRO A 181 -4.01 -27.83 -19.96
N SER A 182 -2.95 -27.06 -19.72
CA SER A 182 -1.86 -26.81 -20.68
C SER A 182 -1.00 -28.08 -20.91
N PRO A 183 -0.64 -28.43 -22.15
CA PRO A 183 0.20 -29.60 -22.43
C PRO A 183 1.71 -29.32 -22.25
N SER A 184 2.33 -30.18 -21.43
CA SER A 184 3.64 -30.85 -21.58
C SER A 184 4.88 -30.06 -22.06
N ALA A 185 5.84 -29.89 -21.15
CA ALA A 185 7.28 -29.83 -21.45
C ALA A 185 7.91 -31.23 -21.26
N PRO A 186 8.90 -31.66 -22.07
CA PRO A 186 9.48 -33.00 -22.03
C PRO A 186 10.45 -33.22 -20.86
N PRO A 187 10.66 -34.48 -20.42
CA PRO A 187 11.48 -34.80 -19.26
C PRO A 187 13.00 -34.74 -19.56
N ALA A 188 13.74 -34.06 -18.69
CA ALA A 188 15.18 -34.23 -18.57
C ALA A 188 15.46 -35.60 -17.91
N ALA A 189 15.98 -36.54 -18.70
CA ALA A 189 16.44 -37.82 -18.23
C ALA A 189 17.73 -37.66 -17.41
N LEU A 190 17.65 -38.01 -16.13
CA LEU A 190 18.78 -38.39 -15.31
C LEU A 190 19.10 -39.88 -15.56
N GLY A 191 20.38 -40.21 -15.65
CA GLY A 191 20.86 -41.53 -15.22
C GLY A 191 21.91 -42.19 -16.11
N GLY A 192 23.13 -42.27 -15.57
CA GLY A 192 23.80 -43.56 -15.41
C GLY A 192 24.83 -43.99 -16.45
N LEU A 193 26.09 -44.05 -16.00
CA LEU A 193 26.99 -45.22 -16.04
C LEU A 193 27.05 -46.05 -17.33
N TYR A 194 28.25 -46.15 -17.93
CA TYR A 194 28.90 -47.44 -18.24
C TYR A 194 30.44 -47.28 -18.29
N PRO A 195 31.23 -48.36 -18.09
CA PRO A 195 32.65 -48.35 -17.75
C PRO A 195 33.57 -48.74 -18.93
N GLY A 196 34.88 -48.51 -18.74
CA GLY A 196 35.96 -49.37 -19.26
C GLY A 196 36.54 -49.05 -20.64
N ALA A 197 37.79 -48.56 -20.65
CA ALA A 197 38.95 -49.09 -21.38
C ALA A 197 40.17 -48.20 -21.10
#